data_AF-A0A524KS28-F1
#
_entry.id   AF-A0A524KS28-F1
#
_cell.length_a   1.000
_cell.length_b   1.000
_cell.length_c   1.000
_cell.angle_alpha   90.00
_cell.angle_beta   90.00
_cell.angle_gamma   90.00
#
_symmetry.space_group_name_H-M   'P 1'
#
loop_
_entity.id
_entity.type
_entity.pdbx_description
1 polymer ?
#
loop_
_entity_poly.entity_id
_entity_poly.type
_entity_poly.pdbx_seq_one_letter_code
_entity_poly.pdbx_strand_id
1 'polypeptide(L)'
;MFDPFHNAHAGYYLVHGDLARSWEGLGRDVIILNWHSEYRAESLRLFSRRGHRQIIAGYYDGDPAGIRDALAAARGVPGVIGVMYTTWQGRYDDLERFAQLVRGARRD
;
A
#
# COMPACT_ATOMS: atom_id res chain seq x y z
N MET A 1 12.33 0.77 4.18
CA MET A 1 11.19 -0.11 4.52
C MET A 1 10.72 0.29 5.91
N PHE A 2 9.44 0.59 6.07
CA PHE A 2 8.94 1.27 7.27
C PHE A 2 7.68 0.63 7.87
N ASP A 3 7.08 -0.34 7.18
CA ASP A 3 5.83 -0.95 7.65
C ASP A 3 6.11 -2.04 8.71
N PRO A 4 5.72 -1.84 9.99
CA PRO A 4 5.96 -2.84 11.02
C PRO A 4 5.24 -4.15 10.80
N PHE A 5 4.11 -4.14 10.08
CA PHE A 5 3.34 -5.35 9.80
C PHE A 5 3.92 -6.15 8.63
N HIS A 6 5.01 -5.68 8.03
CA HIS A 6 5.64 -6.33 6.89
C HIS A 6 7.13 -6.61 7.10
N ASN A 7 7.89 -5.65 7.63
CA ASN A 7 9.35 -5.69 7.57
C ASN A 7 10.06 -5.50 8.92
N ALA A 8 9.34 -5.27 10.02
CA ALA A 8 9.93 -5.09 11.35
C ALA A 8 10.28 -6.41 12.04
N HIS A 9 11.08 -7.24 11.37
CA HIS A 9 11.64 -8.45 11.94
C HIS A 9 13.04 -8.72 11.36
N ALA A 10 13.81 -9.56 12.04
CA ALA A 10 15.12 -9.97 11.56
C ALA A 10 15.01 -10.84 10.30
N GLY A 11 16.03 -10.79 9.44
CA GLY A 11 16.08 -11.62 8.23
C GLY A 11 15.09 -11.21 7.14
N TYR A 12 14.66 -9.94 7.13
CA TYR A 12 13.83 -9.41 6.06
C TYR A 12 14.64 -9.23 4.76
N TYR A 13 14.53 -10.19 3.83
CA TYR A 13 15.32 -10.25 2.60
C TYR A 13 16.82 -10.10 2.83
N LEU A 14 17.46 -9.11 2.18
CA LEU A 14 18.89 -8.82 2.23
C LEU A 14 19.25 -7.81 3.33
N VAL A 15 18.34 -7.54 4.26
CA VAL A 15 18.60 -6.64 5.39
C VAL A 15 19.43 -7.37 6.45
N HIS A 16 20.59 -6.79 6.77
CA HIS A 16 21.37 -7.20 7.91
C HIS A 16 20.78 -6.60 9.20
N GLY A 17 20.25 -7.45 10.08
CA GLY A 17 19.57 -7.05 11.32
C GLY A 17 18.05 -7.00 11.19
N ASP A 18 17.41 -6.09 11.91
CA ASP A 18 15.96 -5.84 11.87
C ASP A 18 15.64 -4.40 11.43
N LEU A 19 14.40 -4.18 10.99
CA LEU A 19 13.88 -2.84 10.64
C LEU A 19 12.88 -2.33 11.69
N ALA A 20 12.94 -2.86 12.91
CA ALA A 20 12.05 -2.42 13.97
C ALA A 20 12.25 -0.92 14.22
N ARG A 21 11.13 -0.23 14.50
CA ARG A 21 11.09 1.21 14.82
C ARG A 21 11.53 2.14 13.68
N SER A 22 11.83 1.62 12.49
CA SER A 22 12.26 2.41 11.32
C SER A 22 11.26 3.50 10.90
N TRP A 23 9.97 3.34 11.22
CA TRP A 23 8.93 4.35 10.95
C TRP A 23 8.92 5.52 11.94
N GLU A 24 9.55 5.39 13.11
CA GLU A 24 9.43 6.36 14.20
C GLU A 24 10.03 7.72 13.83
N GLY A 25 11.12 7.73 13.06
CA GLY A 25 11.83 8.93 12.63
C GLY A 25 11.32 9.57 11.34
N LEU A 26 10.24 9.05 10.73
CA LEU A 26 9.73 9.60 9.49
C LEU A 26 9.10 10.99 9.69
N GLY A 27 9.55 11.95 8.88
CA GLY A 27 8.89 13.24 8.72
C GLY A 27 7.46 13.07 8.17
N ARG A 28 6.52 13.92 8.61
CA ARG A 28 5.09 13.83 8.22
C ARG A 28 4.86 14.03 6.72
N ASP A 29 5.79 14.68 6.04
CA ASP A 29 5.79 14.98 4.62
C ASP A 29 6.12 13.76 3.74
N VAL A 30 6.72 12.72 4.32
CA VAL A 30 6.99 11.44 3.64
C VAL A 30 5.68 10.79 3.21
N ILE A 31 5.58 10.45 1.93
CA ILE A 31 4.48 9.69 1.35
C ILE A 31 4.81 8.20 1.45
N ILE A 32 3.89 7.42 2.02
CA ILE A 32 4.05 5.98 2.18
C ILE A 32 3.44 5.24 0.99
N LEU A 33 4.23 4.39 0.36
CA LEU A 33 3.73 3.41 -0.60
C LEU A 33 3.44 2.12 0.16
N ASN A 34 2.18 1.72 0.23
CA ASN A 34 1.73 0.51 0.92
C ASN A 34 1.80 -0.69 -0.03
N TRP A 35 2.73 -1.61 0.24
CA TRP A 35 2.97 -2.79 -0.60
C TRP A 35 2.35 -4.07 -0.03
N HIS A 36 2.18 -4.14 1.28
CA HIS A 36 1.81 -5.37 1.98
C HIS A 36 0.30 -5.61 1.96
N SER A 37 -0.11 -6.82 1.58
CA SER A 37 -1.50 -7.18 1.41
C SER A 37 -2.11 -7.76 2.69
N GLU A 38 -1.47 -8.71 3.35
CA GLU A 38 -2.05 -9.45 4.49
C GLU A 38 -2.56 -8.52 5.61
N TYR A 39 -1.73 -7.57 6.07
CA TYR A 39 -2.05 -6.60 7.13
C TYR A 39 -2.34 -5.18 6.62
N ARG A 40 -2.91 -5.06 5.41
CA ARG A 40 -3.12 -3.76 4.75
C ARG A 40 -3.89 -2.74 5.60
N ALA A 41 -4.90 -3.17 6.36
CA ALA A 41 -5.75 -2.27 7.15
C ALA A 41 -4.98 -1.69 8.35
N GLU A 42 -4.16 -2.52 8.98
CA GLU A 42 -3.29 -2.17 10.09
C GLU A 42 -2.22 -1.16 9.65
N SER A 43 -1.55 -1.44 8.54
CA SER A 43 -0.55 -0.54 7.93
C SER A 43 -1.16 0.81 7.57
N LEU A 44 -2.28 0.81 6.85
CA LEU A 44 -2.99 2.03 6.45
C LEU A 44 -3.37 2.90 7.65
N ARG A 45 -3.91 2.29 8.72
CA ARG A 45 -4.28 2.99 9.95
C ARG A 45 -3.07 3.53 10.71
N LEU A 46 -1.97 2.78 10.77
CA LEU A 46 -0.75 3.21 11.45
C LEU A 46 -0.18 4.49 10.81
N PHE A 47 -0.02 4.50 9.49
CA PHE A 47 0.54 5.66 8.79
C PHE A 47 -0.44 6.84 8.76
N SER A 48 -1.74 6.59 8.68
CA SER A 48 -2.78 7.63 8.79
C SER A 48 -2.75 8.33 10.15
N ARG A 49 -2.67 7.57 11.26
CA ARG A 49 -2.56 8.14 12.62
C ARG A 49 -1.31 9.00 12.82
N ARG A 50 -0.23 8.70 12.09
CA ARG A 50 1.01 9.48 12.10
C ARG A 50 0.98 10.71 11.17
N GLY A 51 -0.10 10.85 10.40
CA GLY A 51 -0.33 11.99 9.51
C GLY A 51 0.30 11.86 8.12
N HIS A 52 0.76 10.66 7.73
CA HIS A 52 1.35 10.46 6.42
C HIS A 52 0.29 10.39 5.33
N ARG A 53 0.63 10.95 4.16
CA ARG A 53 -0.08 10.66 2.91
C ARG A 53 0.34 9.30 2.38
N GLN A 54 -0.56 8.63 1.68
CA GLN A 54 -0.41 7.22 1.34
C GLN A 54 -0.85 6.93 -0.10
N ILE A 55 -0.08 6.07 -0.78
CA ILE A 55 -0.43 5.48 -2.07
C ILE A 55 -0.46 3.96 -1.88
N ILE A 56 -1.50 3.29 -2.36
CA ILE A 56 -1.59 1.82 -2.30
C ILE A 56 -0.97 1.24 -3.57
N ALA A 57 0.02 0.35 -3.45
CA ALA A 57 0.48 -0.46 -4.58
C ALA A 57 -0.58 -1.55 -4.85
N GLY A 58 -1.32 -1.37 -5.94
CA GLY A 58 -2.64 -1.99 -6.14
C GLY A 58 -2.69 -3.15 -7.12
N TYR A 59 -1.65 -3.35 -7.92
CA TYR A 59 -1.57 -4.41 -8.94
C TYR A 59 -0.19 -5.06 -8.86
N TYR A 60 -0.11 -6.34 -9.23
CA TYR A 60 1.12 -7.16 -9.27
C TYR A 60 0.98 -8.31 -10.31
N ASP A 61 0.59 -7.98 -11.55
CA ASP A 61 0.45 -8.93 -12.68
C ASP A 61 -0.61 -10.04 -12.54
N GLY A 62 -1.37 -10.04 -11.44
CA GLY A 62 -2.49 -10.94 -11.16
C GLY A 62 -3.86 -10.42 -11.65
N ASP A 63 -4.96 -10.84 -11.01
CA ASP A 63 -6.29 -10.33 -11.33
C ASP A 63 -6.46 -8.85 -10.89
N PRO A 64 -6.78 -7.92 -11.80
CA PRO A 64 -7.05 -6.52 -11.46
C PRO A 64 -8.15 -6.34 -10.40
N ALA A 65 -9.10 -7.28 -10.26
CA ALA A 65 -10.17 -7.22 -9.28
C ALA A 65 -9.68 -7.17 -7.83
N GLY A 66 -8.47 -7.68 -7.55
CA GLY A 66 -7.86 -7.66 -6.22
C GLY A 66 -7.68 -6.27 -5.62
N ILE A 67 -7.70 -5.20 -6.43
CA ILE A 67 -7.66 -3.81 -5.93
C ILE A 67 -8.85 -3.47 -5.03
N ARG A 68 -9.99 -4.16 -5.20
CA ARG A 68 -11.21 -3.90 -4.41
C ARG A 68 -10.98 -4.11 -2.91
N ASP A 69 -10.19 -5.09 -2.51
CA ASP A 69 -9.90 -5.37 -1.10
C ASP A 69 -9.05 -4.27 -0.48
N ALA A 70 -8.07 -3.77 -1.23
CA ALA A 70 -7.26 -2.63 -0.83
C ALA A 70 -8.11 -1.35 -0.69
N LEU A 71 -9.01 -1.10 -1.63
CA LEU A 71 -9.93 0.04 -1.58
C LEU A 71 -10.91 -0.07 -0.41
N ALA A 72 -11.43 -1.27 -0.12
CA ALA A 72 -12.28 -1.54 1.03
C ALA A 72 -11.54 -1.26 2.35
N ALA A 73 -10.30 -1.73 2.50
CA ALA A 73 -9.48 -1.47 3.69
C ALA A 73 -9.12 0.02 3.87
N ALA A 74 -9.07 0.78 2.78
CA ALA A 74 -8.81 2.22 2.80
C ALA A 74 -10.05 3.07 3.13
N ARG A 75 -11.27 2.51 3.08
CA ARG A 75 -12.49 3.27 3.39
C ARG A 75 -12.42 3.82 4.81
N GLY A 76 -12.63 5.12 4.94
CA GLY A 76 -12.56 5.82 6.23
C GLY A 76 -11.16 6.01 6.80
N VAL A 77 -10.08 5.70 6.05
CA VAL A 77 -8.70 5.98 6.46
C VAL A 77 -8.22 7.31 5.86
N PRO A 78 -8.01 8.36 6.67
CA PRO A 78 -7.50 9.64 6.17
C PRO A 78 -6.11 9.51 5.55
N GLY A 79 -5.82 10.34 4.55
CA GLY A 79 -4.48 10.46 3.96
C GLY A 79 -4.18 9.49 2.82
N VAL A 80 -5.10 8.58 2.45
CA VAL A 80 -4.96 7.80 1.21
C VAL A 80 -5.26 8.69 0.01
N ILE A 81 -4.24 8.99 -0.79
CA ILE A 81 -4.30 9.96 -1.90
C ILE A 81 -4.32 9.31 -3.27
N GLY A 82 -4.10 8.01 -3.37
CA GLY A 82 -4.12 7.31 -4.64
C GLY A 82 -3.80 5.82 -4.55
N VAL A 83 -3.83 5.21 -5.73
CA VAL A 83 -3.40 3.83 -5.94
C VAL A 83 -2.44 3.81 -7.13
N MET A 84 -1.47 2.91 -7.09
CA MET A 84 -0.47 2.71 -8.13
C MET A 84 -0.75 1.38 -8.83
N TYR A 85 -0.72 1.40 -10.16
CA TYR A 85 -0.68 0.20 -10.97
C TYR A 85 0.77 -0.26 -11.05
N THR A 86 1.10 -1.39 -10.42
CA THR A 86 2.48 -1.90 -10.35
C THR A 86 2.60 -3.19 -11.14
N THR A 87 3.45 -3.22 -12.16
CA THR A 87 3.70 -4.43 -12.94
C THR A 87 5.18 -4.78 -12.86
N TRP A 88 5.49 -6.04 -12.60
CA TRP A 88 6.83 -6.62 -12.66
C TRP A 88 7.12 -7.24 -14.04
N GLN A 89 6.05 -7.63 -14.76
CA GLN A 89 6.15 -8.31 -16.04
C GLN A 89 5.93 -7.38 -17.24
N GLY A 90 5.66 -6.08 -17.02
CA GLY A 90 5.28 -5.15 -18.08
C GLY A 90 3.90 -5.47 -18.69
N ARG A 91 3.01 -6.11 -17.93
CA ARG A 91 1.66 -6.44 -18.36
C ARG A 91 0.80 -5.19 -18.26
N TYR A 92 0.48 -4.57 -19.40
CA TYR A 92 -0.33 -3.35 -19.46
C TYR A 92 -1.74 -3.56 -19.99
N ASP A 93 -2.07 -4.75 -20.52
CA ASP A 93 -3.41 -5.07 -21.04
C ASP A 93 -4.49 -4.99 -19.95
N ASP A 94 -4.08 -5.14 -18.69
CA ASP A 94 -4.93 -5.07 -17.51
C ASP A 94 -5.14 -3.62 -17.00
N LEU A 95 -4.39 -2.64 -17.51
CA LEU A 95 -4.36 -1.27 -16.99
C LEU A 95 -5.73 -0.58 -17.08
N GLU A 96 -6.42 -0.72 -18.21
CA GLU A 96 -7.75 -0.12 -18.39
C GLU A 96 -8.76 -0.73 -17.44
N ARG A 97 -8.74 -2.07 -17.30
CA ARG A 97 -9.63 -2.77 -16.38
C ARG A 97 -9.38 -2.36 -14.94
N PHE A 98 -8.12 -2.28 -14.53
CA PHE A 98 -7.73 -1.79 -13.21
C PHE A 98 -8.24 -0.37 -12.97
N ALA A 99 -8.04 0.55 -13.92
CA ALA A 99 -8.48 1.94 -13.80
C ALA A 99 -10.01 2.04 -13.64
N GLN A 100 -10.79 1.23 -14.36
CA GLN A 100 -12.24 1.16 -14.20
C GLN A 100 -12.65 0.72 -12.79
N LEU A 101 -12.00 -0.31 -12.25
CA LEU A 101 -12.27 -0.83 -10.91
C LEU A 101 -12.01 0.22 -9.83
N VAL A 102 -10.89 0.94 -9.95
CA VAL A 102 -10.52 2.03 -9.03
C VAL A 102 -11.52 3.19 -9.09
N ARG A 103 -11.95 3.59 -10.30
CA ARG A 103 -12.94 4.66 -10.48
C ARG A 103 -14.32 4.26 -9.97
N GLY A 104 -14.71 3.00 -10.15
CA GLY A 104 -16.00 2.48 -9.71
C GLY A 104 -16.15 2.55 -8.19
N ALA A 105 -15.13 2.15 -7.44
CA ALA A 105 -15.15 2.16 -5.97
C ALA A 105 -15.22 3.56 -5.34
N ARG A 106 -14.96 4.62 -6.12
CA ARG A 106 -15.03 6.02 -5.68
C ARG A 106 -16.45 6.59 -5.67
N ARG A 107 -17.40 5.89 -6.31
CA ARG A 107 -18.78 6.34 -6.48
C ARG A 107 -19.75 5.82 -5.41
N ASP A 108 -19.25 5.01 -4.47
CA ASP A 108 -19.98 4.45 -3.32
C ASP A 108 -19.53 5.13 -2.02
#